data_AF-A0A7W9MRD2-F1
#
_entry.id   AF-A0A7W9MRD2-F1
#
_cell.length_a   1.000
_cell.length_b   1.000
_cell.length_c   1.000
_cell.angle_alpha   90.00
_cell.angle_beta   90.00
_cell.angle_gamma   90.00
#
_symmetry.space_group_name_H-M   'P 1'
#
loop_
_entity.id
_entity.type
_entity.pdbx_description
1 polymer ?
#
loop_
_entity_poly.entity_id
_entity_poly.type
_entity_poly.pdbx_seq_one_letter_code
_entity_poly.pdbx_strand_id
1 'polypeptide(L)'
;MAEVYRTLGGRKVEKALAILPEVQRELEERTLQVAGRAEAGLAEHHHDGDAEIDIEDGGVDWYVVLSDERGQLAALSIEFGREPYEKDGELVGGMDGLHILGNAAHLKSRGRR
;
A
#
# COMPACT_ATOMS: atom_id res chain seq x y z
N MET A 1 39.45 0.01 16.99
CA MET A 1 38.40 0.76 17.70
C MET A 1 37.49 1.33 16.62
N ALA A 2 36.17 1.10 16.69
CA ALA A 2 35.24 1.60 15.67
C ALA A 2 34.63 2.92 16.15
N GLU A 3 34.74 3.99 15.35
CA GLU A 3 34.04 5.23 15.61
C GLU A 3 32.60 5.11 15.10
N VAL A 4 31.64 5.19 16.02
CA VAL A 4 30.21 5.17 15.67
C VAL A 4 29.72 6.60 15.56
N TYR A 5 29.54 7.06 14.33
CA TYR A 5 28.93 8.34 14.03
C TYR A 5 27.42 8.22 14.19
N ARG A 6 26.82 9.01 15.09
CA ARG A 6 25.35 9.03 15.30
C ARG A 6 24.64 10.01 14.39
N THR A 7 25.39 10.92 13.77
CA THR A 7 24.86 11.97 12.91
C THR A 7 25.80 12.25 11.74
N LEU A 8 25.22 12.55 10.58
CA LEU A 8 25.94 12.96 9.37
C LEU A 8 25.28 14.24 8.84
N GLY A 9 26.04 15.33 8.67
CA GLY A 9 25.52 16.60 8.14
C GLY A 9 24.33 17.17 8.92
N GLY A 10 24.31 17.01 10.25
CA GLY A 10 23.23 17.50 11.12
C GLY A 10 21.96 16.63 11.14
N ARG A 11 21.94 15.48 10.45
CA ARG A 11 20.85 14.51 10.47
C ARG A 11 21.28 13.23 11.18
N LYS A 12 20.32 12.46 11.67
CA LYS A 12 20.57 11.06 12.09
C LYS A 12 21.09 10.27 10.90
N VAL A 13 22.04 9.34 11.14
CA VAL A 13 22.68 8.57 10.05
C VAL A 13 21.66 7.82 9.20
N GLU A 14 20.63 7.25 9.83
CA GLU A 14 19.56 6.52 9.16
C GLU A 14 18.83 7.41 8.15
N LYS A 15 18.46 8.63 8.56
CA LYS A 15 17.82 9.61 7.67
C LYS A 15 18.79 10.08 6.58
N ALA A 16 20.06 10.26 6.90
CA ALA A 16 21.05 10.69 5.92
C ALA A 16 21.28 9.64 4.82
N LEU A 17 21.24 8.34 5.18
CA LEU A 17 21.32 7.24 4.23
C LEU A 17 20.03 7.10 3.42
N ALA A 18 18.86 7.20 4.08
CA ALA A 18 17.58 6.97 3.42
C ALA A 18 17.30 7.99 2.30
N ILE A 19 17.72 9.24 2.46
CA ILE A 19 17.51 10.30 1.45
C ILE A 19 18.59 10.33 0.35
N LEU A 20 19.53 9.38 0.32
CA LEU A 20 20.53 9.33 -0.75
C LEU A 20 19.83 9.10 -2.10
N PRO A 21 20.26 9.76 -3.19
CA PRO A 21 19.61 9.64 -4.49
C PRO A 21 19.50 8.19 -4.98
N GLU A 22 20.52 7.37 -4.75
CA GLU A 22 20.54 5.97 -5.16
C GLU A 22 19.54 5.13 -4.37
N VAL A 23 19.34 5.44 -3.09
CA VAL A 23 18.36 4.75 -2.23
C VAL A 23 16.95 5.14 -2.67
N GLN A 24 16.70 6.44 -2.85
CA GLN A 24 15.40 6.94 -3.29
C GLN A 24 15.01 6.40 -4.67
N ARG A 25 15.96 6.31 -5.62
CA ARG A 25 15.71 5.71 -6.93
C ARG A 25 15.36 4.23 -6.83
N GLU A 26 16.07 3.44 -6.01
CA GLU A 26 15.70 2.03 -5.82
C GLU A 26 14.32 1.90 -5.17
N LEU A 27 13.98 2.75 -4.20
CA LEU A 27 12.65 2.76 -3.58
C LEU A 27 11.55 3.10 -4.60
N GLU A 28 11.77 4.10 -5.45
CA GLU A 28 10.87 4.47 -6.54
C GLU A 28 10.67 3.30 -7.51
N GLU A 29 11.75 2.67 -7.98
CA GLU A 29 11.69 1.53 -8.90
C GLU A 29 10.91 0.35 -8.31
N ARG A 30 11.10 0.06 -7.01
CA ARG A 30 10.35 -0.99 -6.31
C ARG A 30 8.89 -0.62 -6.14
N THR A 31 8.61 0.63 -5.80
CA THR A 31 7.25 1.14 -5.62
C THR A 31 6.47 1.04 -6.93
N LEU A 32 7.07 1.45 -8.06
CA LEU A 32 6.48 1.32 -9.39
C LEU A 32 6.18 -0.14 -9.76
N GLN A 33 7.07 -1.07 -9.43
CA GLN A 33 6.83 -2.51 -9.68
C GLN A 33 5.64 -3.04 -8.86
N VAL A 34 5.52 -2.62 -7.60
CA VAL A 34 4.40 -3.01 -6.74
C VAL A 34 3.10 -2.37 -7.23
N ALA A 35 3.12 -1.08 -7.55
CA ALA A 35 1.97 -0.36 -8.08
C ALA A 35 1.44 -1.00 -9.37
N GLY A 36 2.30 -1.30 -10.35
CA GLY A 36 1.87 -1.94 -11.60
C GLY A 36 1.25 -3.34 -11.38
N ARG A 37 1.70 -4.09 -10.38
CA ARG A 37 1.05 -5.37 -10.00
C ARG A 37 -0.29 -5.15 -9.32
N ALA A 38 -0.39 -4.16 -8.45
CA ALA A 38 -1.62 -3.79 -7.78
C ALA A 38 -2.67 -3.31 -8.79
N GLU A 39 -2.28 -2.48 -9.76
CA GLU A 39 -3.14 -2.02 -10.86
C GLU A 39 -3.64 -3.20 -11.70
N ALA A 40 -2.75 -4.14 -12.07
CA ALA A 40 -3.14 -5.33 -12.80
C ALA A 40 -4.16 -6.19 -12.03
N GLY A 41 -3.93 -6.40 -10.73
CA GLY A 41 -4.86 -7.11 -9.87
C GLY A 41 -6.21 -6.40 -9.77
N LEU A 42 -6.19 -5.07 -9.55
CA LEU A 42 -7.41 -4.28 -9.43
C LEU A 42 -8.23 -4.28 -10.74
N ALA A 43 -7.56 -4.21 -11.89
CA ALA A 43 -8.20 -4.24 -13.20
C ALA A 43 -8.90 -5.58 -13.50
N GLU A 44 -8.40 -6.70 -12.98
CA GLU A 44 -9.09 -8.00 -13.08
C GLU A 44 -10.42 -8.02 -12.31
N HIS A 45 -10.59 -7.14 -11.32
CA HIS A 45 -11.74 -7.05 -10.43
C HIS A 45 -12.61 -5.80 -10.69
N HIS A 46 -12.66 -5.33 -11.94
CA HIS A 46 -13.30 -4.09 -12.43
C HIS A 46 -14.79 -3.89 -12.05
N HIS A 47 -15.43 -4.88 -11.42
CA HIS A 47 -16.81 -4.83 -10.93
C HIS A 47 -16.94 -4.29 -9.49
N ASP A 48 -15.86 -4.24 -8.70
CA ASP A 48 -15.92 -4.07 -7.24
C ASP A 48 -15.71 -2.63 -6.71
N GLY A 49 -15.71 -1.62 -7.59
CA GLY A 49 -15.82 -0.20 -7.22
C GLY A 49 -14.80 0.73 -7.86
N ASP A 50 -15.03 2.04 -7.71
CA ASP A 50 -14.16 3.13 -8.20
C ASP A 50 -12.92 3.33 -7.31
N ALA A 51 -12.13 2.27 -7.11
CA ALA A 51 -10.84 2.36 -6.45
C ALA A 51 -9.70 2.51 -7.49
N GLU A 52 -8.62 3.19 -7.12
CA GLU A 52 -7.43 3.38 -7.94
C GLU A 52 -6.16 3.11 -7.12
N ILE A 53 -5.05 2.87 -7.83
CA ILE A 53 -3.72 2.73 -7.22
C ILE A 53 -2.98 4.05 -7.39
N ASP A 54 -2.51 4.60 -6.27
CA ASP A 54 -1.70 5.80 -6.22
C ASP A 54 -0.31 5.52 -5.64
N ILE A 55 0.62 6.41 -5.95
CA ILE A 55 1.99 6.42 -5.39
C ILE A 55 2.21 7.73 -4.65
N GLU A 56 2.68 7.64 -3.40
CA GLU A 56 3.03 8.81 -2.59
C GLU A 56 4.50 8.77 -2.15
N ASP A 57 5.15 9.92 -2.21
CA ASP A 57 6.52 10.14 -1.70
C ASP A 57 6.47 10.89 -0.36
N GLY A 58 6.92 10.23 0.71
CA GLY A 58 7.06 10.79 2.06
C GLY A 58 8.41 11.48 2.32
N GLY A 59 9.27 11.59 1.29
CA GLY A 59 10.62 12.15 1.30
C GLY A 59 11.69 11.21 1.88
N VAL A 60 11.27 10.12 2.52
CA VAL A 60 12.15 9.05 3.05
C VAL A 60 11.59 7.72 2.59
N ASP A 61 10.28 7.55 2.77
CA ASP A 61 9.53 6.36 2.42
C ASP A 61 8.70 6.61 1.16
N TRP A 62 8.43 5.53 0.42
CA TRP A 62 7.51 5.51 -0.71
C TRP A 62 6.34 4.59 -0.38
N TYR A 63 5.15 4.99 -0.82
CA TYR A 63 3.91 4.28 -0.54
C TYR A 63 3.20 3.90 -1.83
N VAL A 64 2.60 2.70 -1.84
CA VAL A 64 1.57 2.32 -2.80
C VAL A 64 0.24 2.34 -2.05
N VAL A 65 -0.70 3.12 -2.55
CA VAL A 65 -1.97 3.39 -1.89
C VAL A 65 -3.09 2.81 -2.73
N LEU A 66 -3.97 2.03 -2.11
CA LEU A 66 -5.26 1.68 -2.69
C LEU A 66 -6.25 2.76 -2.25
N SER A 67 -6.53 3.69 -3.15
CA SER A 67 -7.37 4.86 -2.91
C SER A 67 -8.80 4.60 -3.38
N ASP A 68 -9.78 5.01 -2.59
CA ASP A 68 -11.20 5.03 -2.95
C ASP A 68 -11.80 6.44 -2.81
N GLU A 69 -10.94 7.48 -2.79
CA GLU A 69 -11.36 8.88 -2.60
C GLU A 69 -12.30 9.36 -3.72
N ARG A 70 -12.29 8.70 -4.88
CA ARG A 70 -13.19 8.98 -6.01
C ARG A 70 -14.50 8.19 -5.98
N GLY A 71 -14.69 7.30 -5.00
CA GLY A 71 -15.68 6.22 -5.06
C GLY A 71 -16.48 5.96 -3.78
N GLN A 72 -16.82 4.69 -3.56
CA GLN A 72 -17.76 4.24 -2.52
C GLN A 72 -17.13 3.94 -1.15
N LEU A 73 -15.91 4.43 -0.87
CA LEU A 73 -15.17 4.09 0.36
C LEU A 73 -14.98 2.58 0.54
N ALA A 74 -14.66 1.87 -0.55
CA ALA A 74 -14.58 0.42 -0.61
C ALA A 74 -13.16 -0.17 -0.49
N ALA A 75 -12.08 0.63 -0.50
CA ALA A 75 -10.69 0.16 -0.54
C ALA A 75 -10.38 -0.84 0.58
N LEU A 76 -10.86 -0.56 1.80
CA LEU A 76 -10.65 -1.46 2.94
C LEU A 76 -11.40 -2.79 2.79
N SER A 77 -12.60 -2.74 2.22
CA SER A 77 -13.37 -3.95 1.89
C SER A 77 -12.72 -4.72 0.75
N ILE A 78 -12.20 -4.04 -0.28
CA ILE A 78 -11.47 -4.65 -1.39
C ILE A 78 -10.23 -5.36 -0.89
N GLU A 79 -9.45 -4.74 0.01
CA GLU A 79 -8.20 -5.32 0.49
C GLU A 79 -8.43 -6.49 1.46
N PHE A 80 -9.37 -6.36 2.42
CA PHE A 80 -9.50 -7.32 3.53
C PHE A 80 -10.80 -8.10 3.56
N GLY A 81 -11.74 -7.78 2.68
CA GLY A 81 -13.10 -8.30 2.71
C GLY A 81 -13.96 -7.60 3.76
N ARG A 82 -15.23 -8.01 3.81
CA ARG A 82 -16.20 -7.56 4.81
C ARG A 82 -17.16 -8.67 5.18
N GLU A 83 -17.58 -8.70 6.43
CA GLU A 83 -18.67 -9.57 6.88
C GLU A 83 -20.03 -8.98 6.43
N PRO A 84 -21.06 -9.82 6.23
CA PRO A 84 -22.39 -9.33 5.91
C PRO A 84 -22.95 -8.46 7.06
N TYR A 85 -23.63 -7.37 6.73
CA TYR A 85 -24.22 -6.46 7.71
C TYR A 85 -25.53 -5.86 7.19
N GLU A 86 -26.38 -5.40 8.10
CA GLU A 86 -27.64 -4.74 7.74
C GLU A 86 -27.45 -3.22 7.66
N LYS A 87 -27.93 -2.61 6.59
CA LYS A 87 -27.91 -1.16 6.37
C LYS A 87 -29.27 -0.73 5.85
N ASP A 88 -29.92 0.20 6.54
CA ASP A 88 -31.22 0.75 6.15
C ASP A 88 -32.32 -0.30 5.90
N GLY A 89 -32.26 -1.43 6.63
CA GLY A 89 -33.20 -2.56 6.48
C GLY A 89 -32.87 -3.52 5.34
N GLU A 90 -31.77 -3.30 4.62
CA GLU A 90 -31.27 -4.19 3.59
C GLU A 90 -30.02 -4.96 4.08
N LEU A 91 -29.98 -6.26 3.78
CA LEU A 91 -28.82 -7.09 4.06
C LEU A 91 -27.75 -6.86 2.99
N VAL A 92 -26.65 -6.23 3.37
CA VAL A 92 -25.45 -6.11 2.53
C VAL A 92 -24.65 -7.40 2.63
N GLY A 93 -24.44 -8.05 1.48
CA GLY A 93 -23.65 -9.28 1.39
C GLY A 93 -22.20 -9.08 1.82
N GLY A 94 -21.66 -10.11 2.48
CA GLY A 94 -20.24 -10.22 2.76
C GLY A 94 -19.42 -10.38 1.49
N MET A 95 -18.13 -10.11 1.57
CA MET A 95 -17.19 -10.18 0.46
C MET A 95 -15.84 -10.66 0.98
N ASP A 96 -15.19 -11.55 0.23
CA ASP A 96 -13.82 -11.96 0.51
C ASP A 96 -12.84 -10.85 0.07
N GLY A 97 -11.74 -10.69 0.80
CA GLY A 97 -10.71 -9.73 0.45
C GLY A 97 -9.91 -10.16 -0.77
N LEU A 98 -9.71 -9.24 -1.70
CA LEU A 98 -8.89 -9.44 -2.90
C LEU A 98 -7.38 -9.32 -2.60
N HIS A 99 -7.03 -8.71 -1.46
CA HIS A 99 -5.65 -8.56 -1.00
C HIS A 99 -4.72 -7.95 -2.06
N ILE A 100 -5.20 -6.90 -2.76
CA ILE A 100 -4.52 -6.27 -3.89
C ILE A 100 -3.11 -5.82 -3.50
N LEU A 101 -2.98 -5.03 -2.42
CA LEU A 101 -1.69 -4.52 -1.95
C LEU A 101 -0.83 -5.64 -1.36
N GLY A 102 -1.43 -6.51 -0.53
CA GLY A 102 -0.72 -7.64 0.08
C GLY A 102 -0.09 -8.57 -0.95
N ASN A 103 -0.85 -8.91 -1.99
CA ASN A 103 -0.41 -9.76 -3.09
C ASN A 103 0.64 -9.05 -3.95
N ALA A 104 0.42 -7.78 -4.33
CA ALA A 104 1.35 -7.02 -5.15
C ALA A 104 2.74 -6.87 -4.50
N ALA A 105 2.76 -6.67 -3.19
CA ALA A 105 3.98 -6.54 -2.38
C ALA A 105 4.59 -7.88 -1.95
N HIS A 106 4.00 -9.02 -2.33
CA HIS A 106 4.39 -10.37 -1.89
C HIS A 106 4.47 -10.51 -0.37
N LEU A 107 3.62 -9.78 0.36
CA LEU A 107 3.53 -9.90 1.80
C LEU A 107 2.82 -11.20 2.14
N LYS A 108 3.37 -12.00 3.05
CA LYS A 108 2.62 -13.14 3.60
C LYS A 108 1.36 -12.58 4.25
N SER A 109 0.19 -13.07 3.85
CA SER A 109 -1.05 -12.74 4.55
C SER A 109 -0.85 -13.11 6.03
N ARG A 110 -1.00 -12.11 6.90
CA ARG A 110 -1.11 -12.40 8.33
C ARG A 110 -2.49 -13.03 8.47
N GLY A 111 -2.53 -14.37 8.49
CA GLY A 111 -3.75 -15.10 8.82
C GLY A 111 -4.34 -14.50 10.09
N ARG A 112 -5.64 -14.14 10.02
CA ARG A 112 -6.45 -13.67 11.15
C ARG A 112 -6.16 -14.59 12.35
N ARG A 113 -5.55 -14.05 13.40
CA ARG A 113 -5.44 -14.73 14.71
C ARG A 113 -6.71 -14.50 15.51
#